data_AF-A0AA36GA10-F1
#
_entry.id   AF-A0AA36GA10-F1
#
_cell.length_a   1.000
_cell.length_b   1.000
_cell.length_c   1.000
_cell.angle_alpha   90.00
_cell.angle_beta   90.00
_cell.angle_gamma   90.00
#
_symmetry.space_group_name_H-M   'P 1'
#
loop_
_entity.id
_entity.type
_entity.pdbx_description
1 polymer ?
#
loop_
_entity_poly.entity_id
_entity_poly.type
_entity_poly.pdbx_seq_one_letter_code
_entity_poly.pdbx_strand_id
1 'polypeptide(L)'
;MLLRYTLALATALLAPVFAQEEASESCKAAMQACEDDLDCNNLLGPLASACSTLTCQPQCRAAVMNLYQNKLGRVLLKTDGSCVHGRDELRQCNFMPNGKVVHCGIAKLACEGDMQCQSKLQVYMSECEAETARGECSGKCQGFLKQLTSVPHGKLFETCTCTEKEDQLCRKMRDEVLQPCVNPKPTPGPEASTRAPTRPVPARAKPDEPSSAPFVLPSLLLAALLVYRALSAITEF
;
A
#
# COMPACT_ATOMS: atom_id res chain seq x y z
N MET A 1 -62.40 32.15 17.32
CA MET A 1 -60.99 32.44 17.65
C MET A 1 -60.29 31.35 18.48
N LEU A 2 -60.99 30.39 19.11
CA LEU A 2 -60.36 29.32 19.91
C LEU A 2 -59.83 28.12 19.11
N LEU A 3 -60.27 27.92 17.86
CA LEU A 3 -59.86 26.76 17.06
C LEU A 3 -58.51 26.94 16.32
N ARG A 4 -57.98 28.16 16.28
CA ARG A 4 -56.65 28.44 15.70
C ARG A 4 -55.51 28.28 16.72
N TYR A 5 -55.84 28.29 18.01
CA TYR A 5 -54.87 28.18 19.10
C TYR A 5 -54.48 26.73 19.43
N THR A 6 -55.34 25.75 19.11
CA THR A 6 -55.06 24.32 19.34
C THR A 6 -54.13 23.72 18.29
N LEU A 7 -54.06 24.27 17.09
CA LEU A 7 -53.12 23.84 16.04
C LEU A 7 -51.70 24.36 16.22
N ALA A 8 -51.50 25.43 16.99
CA ALA A 8 -50.18 25.99 17.26
C ALA A 8 -49.41 25.26 18.37
N LEU A 9 -50.12 24.53 19.25
CA LEU A 9 -49.51 23.75 20.34
C LEU A 9 -49.15 22.31 19.93
N ALA A 10 -49.72 21.79 18.85
CA ALA A 10 -49.44 20.43 18.37
C ALA A 10 -48.14 20.32 17.54
N THR A 11 -47.59 21.44 17.06
CA THR A 11 -46.37 21.46 16.23
C THR A 11 -45.06 21.65 17.02
N ALA A 12 -45.13 21.90 18.33
CA ALA A 12 -43.94 22.12 19.17
C ALA A 12 -43.26 20.85 19.69
N LEU A 13 -43.85 19.66 19.47
CA LEU A 13 -43.34 18.38 20.00
C LEU A 13 -42.66 17.47 18.97
N LEU A 14 -42.48 17.94 17.73
CA LEU A 14 -41.73 17.23 16.70
C LEU A 14 -40.52 18.07 16.26
N ALA A 15 -39.74 18.56 17.21
CA ALA A 15 -38.37 18.93 16.90
C ALA A 15 -37.61 17.63 16.61
N PRO A 16 -37.09 17.41 15.39
CA PRO A 16 -36.19 16.29 15.16
C PRO A 16 -35.00 16.50 16.09
N VAL A 17 -34.81 15.56 17.03
CA VAL A 17 -33.55 15.42 17.75
C VAL A 17 -32.55 15.01 16.68
N PHE A 18 -31.93 16.01 16.04
CA PHE A 18 -30.70 15.77 15.30
C PHE A 18 -29.69 15.32 16.35
N ALA A 19 -29.55 14.00 16.50
CA ALA A 19 -28.45 13.41 17.23
C ALA A 19 -27.18 13.83 16.48
N GLN A 20 -26.59 14.93 16.91
CA GLN A 20 -25.27 15.33 16.46
C GLN A 20 -24.34 14.23 16.95
N GLU A 21 -23.83 13.40 16.04
CA GLU A 21 -22.88 12.33 16.35
C GLU A 21 -21.59 13.02 16.82
N GLU A 22 -21.52 13.27 18.14
CA GLU A 22 -20.36 13.85 18.81
C GLU A 22 -19.15 12.96 18.51
N ALA A 23 -18.07 13.59 18.04
CA ALA A 23 -16.84 12.87 17.76
C ALA A 23 -16.28 12.22 19.04
N SER A 24 -15.64 11.05 18.90
CA SER A 24 -15.00 10.34 20.00
C SER A 24 -13.90 11.18 20.66
N GLU A 25 -13.77 11.05 21.98
CA GLU A 25 -12.71 11.73 22.74
C GLU A 25 -11.31 11.30 22.30
N SER A 26 -11.13 10.03 21.89
CA SER A 26 -9.84 9.55 21.38
C SER A 26 -9.47 10.20 20.05
N CYS A 27 -10.45 10.41 19.14
CA CYS A 27 -10.23 11.15 17.91
C CYS A 27 -9.91 12.62 18.19
N LYS A 28 -10.72 13.29 19.03
CA LYS A 28 -10.51 14.69 19.41
C LYS A 28 -9.10 14.92 19.98
N ALA A 29 -8.65 14.06 20.90
CA ALA A 29 -7.32 14.14 21.48
C ALA A 29 -6.19 13.92 20.45
N ALA A 30 -6.34 12.97 19.53
CA ALA A 30 -5.36 12.73 18.47
C ALA A 30 -5.33 13.85 17.43
N MET A 31 -6.48 14.46 17.14
CA MET A 31 -6.60 15.61 16.25
C MET A 31 -5.89 16.82 16.85
N GLN A 32 -6.20 17.15 18.12
CA GLN A 32 -5.53 18.25 18.83
C GLN A 32 -4.01 18.09 18.82
N ALA A 33 -3.52 16.89 19.13
CA ALA A 33 -2.08 16.63 19.09
C ALA A 33 -1.46 16.83 17.70
N CYS A 34 -2.20 16.53 16.63
CA CYS A 34 -1.75 16.77 15.26
C CYS A 34 -1.80 18.26 14.88
N GLU A 35 -2.83 19.00 15.32
CA GLU A 35 -2.96 20.45 15.08
C GLU A 35 -1.87 21.25 15.80
N ASP A 36 -1.48 20.81 17.00
CA ASP A 36 -0.40 21.41 17.81
C ASP A 36 1.00 21.16 17.21
N ASP A 37 1.15 20.19 16.30
CA ASP A 37 2.39 19.85 15.60
C ASP A 37 2.39 20.41 14.18
N LEU A 38 3.36 21.28 13.87
CA LEU A 38 3.41 21.98 12.58
C LEU A 38 3.44 21.01 11.38
N ASP A 39 4.24 19.94 11.47
CA ASP A 39 4.40 18.98 10.38
C ASP A 39 3.12 18.19 10.12
N CYS A 40 2.42 17.77 11.17
CA CYS A 40 1.14 17.07 11.06
C CYS A 40 0.02 18.02 10.60
N ASN A 41 -0.07 19.22 11.19
CA ASN A 41 -1.08 20.21 10.86
C ASN A 41 -1.04 20.61 9.37
N ASN A 42 0.16 20.75 8.80
CA ASN A 42 0.34 21.03 7.38
C ASN A 42 -0.23 19.95 6.44
N LEU A 43 -0.48 18.73 6.93
CA LEU A 43 -1.07 17.63 6.17
C LEU A 43 -2.60 17.59 6.25
N LEU A 44 -3.21 18.26 7.24
CA LEU A 44 -4.66 18.28 7.44
C LEU A 44 -5.39 19.08 6.35
N GLY A 45 -4.82 20.21 5.89
CA GLY A 45 -5.40 21.02 4.81
C GLY A 45 -5.51 20.27 3.46
N PRO A 46 -4.43 19.64 2.96
CA PRO A 46 -4.49 18.76 1.80
C PRO A 46 -5.47 17.60 1.96
N LEU A 47 -5.54 16.98 3.14
CA LEU A 47 -6.52 15.92 3.40
C LEU A 47 -7.95 16.44 3.26
N ALA A 48 -8.26 17.56 3.95
CA ALA A 48 -9.60 18.12 3.99
C ALA A 48 -10.08 18.56 2.60
N SER A 49 -9.21 19.21 1.83
CA SER A 49 -9.56 19.66 0.48
C SER A 49 -9.72 18.49 -0.51
N ALA A 50 -8.84 17.48 -0.43
CA ALA A 50 -8.82 16.40 -1.41
C ALA A 50 -9.90 15.31 -1.18
N CYS A 51 -10.30 15.07 0.07
CA CYS A 51 -11.21 13.98 0.46
C CYS A 51 -12.66 14.44 0.69
N SER A 52 -13.14 15.36 -0.15
CA SER A 52 -14.48 15.97 -0.05
C SER A 52 -15.46 15.51 -1.14
N THR A 53 -15.02 14.63 -2.05
CA THR A 53 -15.76 14.31 -3.28
C THR A 53 -16.52 12.99 -3.23
N LEU A 54 -16.18 12.10 -2.29
CA LEU A 54 -16.68 10.72 -2.23
C LEU A 54 -16.38 9.91 -3.50
N THR A 55 -15.28 10.24 -4.21
CA THR A 55 -14.94 9.58 -5.48
C THR A 55 -13.57 8.94 -5.53
N CYS A 56 -12.90 8.82 -4.37
CA CYS A 56 -11.62 8.15 -4.18
C CYS A 56 -10.51 8.68 -5.10
N GLN A 57 -10.44 10.00 -5.27
CA GLN A 57 -9.49 10.63 -6.19
C GLN A 57 -8.04 10.32 -5.79
N PRO A 58 -7.10 10.29 -6.76
CA PRO A 58 -5.67 10.12 -6.48
C PRO A 58 -5.13 11.14 -5.47
N GLN A 59 -5.66 12.37 -5.49
CA GLN A 59 -5.30 13.44 -4.56
C GLN A 59 -5.63 13.06 -3.11
N CYS A 60 -6.85 12.54 -2.87
CA CYS A 60 -7.27 12.09 -1.54
C CYS A 60 -6.41 10.92 -1.07
N ARG A 61 -6.18 9.94 -1.94
CA ARG A 61 -5.28 8.81 -1.65
C ARG A 61 -3.90 9.30 -1.22
N ALA A 62 -3.28 10.17 -2.00
CA ALA A 62 -1.96 10.71 -1.70
C ALA A 62 -1.92 11.47 -0.36
N ALA A 63 -2.93 12.31 -0.10
CA ALA A 63 -3.05 13.04 1.16
C ALA A 63 -3.14 12.10 2.38
N VAL A 64 -3.97 11.05 2.31
CA VAL A 64 -4.07 10.02 3.35
C VAL A 64 -2.73 9.31 3.55
N MET A 65 -2.07 8.88 2.48
CA MET A 65 -0.79 8.14 2.58
C MET A 65 0.31 9.01 3.19
N ASN A 66 0.33 10.30 2.86
CA ASN A 66 1.27 11.25 3.47
C ASN A 66 0.96 11.46 4.96
N LEU A 67 -0.32 11.62 5.33
CA LEU A 67 -0.73 11.75 6.72
C LEU A 67 -0.41 10.49 7.54
N TYR A 68 -0.60 9.30 6.98
CA TYR A 68 -0.29 8.03 7.66
C TYR A 68 1.21 7.82 7.91
N GLN A 69 2.06 8.38 7.03
CA GLN A 69 3.51 8.32 7.21
C GLN A 69 3.98 9.22 8.36
N ASN A 70 3.34 10.37 8.59
CA ASN A 70 3.58 11.21 9.76
C ASN A 70 3.18 10.47 11.05
N LYS A 71 3.99 10.62 12.12
CA LYS A 71 3.78 9.90 13.39
C LYS A 71 2.43 10.22 14.04
N LEU A 72 2.07 11.50 14.15
CA LEU A 72 0.82 11.94 14.77
C LEU A 72 -0.37 11.71 13.84
N GLY A 73 -0.19 11.94 12.53
CA GLY A 73 -1.19 11.62 11.53
C GLY A 73 -1.57 10.13 11.50
N ARG A 74 -0.59 9.24 11.71
CA ARG A 74 -0.83 7.81 11.90
C ARG A 74 -1.67 7.50 13.14
N VAL A 75 -1.40 8.18 14.27
CA VAL A 75 -2.17 8.02 15.50
C VAL A 75 -3.61 8.48 15.26
N LEU A 76 -3.80 9.62 14.61
CA LEU A 76 -5.10 10.15 14.23
C LEU A 76 -5.89 9.18 13.33
N LEU A 77 -5.29 8.68 12.25
CA LEU A 77 -5.96 7.75 11.33
C LEU A 77 -6.27 6.38 11.95
N LYS A 78 -5.56 5.98 13.01
CA LYS A 78 -5.85 4.75 13.77
C LYS A 78 -7.03 4.86 14.73
N THR A 79 -7.56 6.07 14.96
CA THR A 79 -8.80 6.25 15.72
C THR A 79 -10.02 5.80 14.89
N ASP A 80 -11.24 6.02 15.40
CA ASP A 80 -12.48 5.81 14.63
C ASP A 80 -12.70 6.88 13.54
N GLY A 81 -11.86 7.92 13.51
CA GLY A 81 -11.86 9.00 12.54
C GLY A 81 -13.10 9.88 12.60
N SER A 82 -13.89 9.83 13.68
CA SER A 82 -15.15 10.58 13.82
C SER A 82 -14.97 12.11 13.71
N CYS A 83 -13.79 12.60 14.10
CA CYS A 83 -13.41 14.01 14.04
C CYS A 83 -12.68 14.41 12.75
N VAL A 84 -12.33 13.45 11.87
CA VAL A 84 -11.51 13.71 10.69
C VAL A 84 -12.37 14.25 9.54
N HIS A 85 -11.95 15.36 8.94
CA HIS A 85 -12.61 15.86 7.74
C HIS A 85 -12.47 14.87 6.58
N GLY A 86 -13.56 14.65 5.83
CA GLY A 86 -13.57 13.67 4.73
C GLY A 86 -13.63 12.20 5.19
N ARG A 87 -13.89 11.94 6.48
CA ARG A 87 -14.09 10.59 7.08
C ARG A 87 -14.91 9.65 6.21
N ASP A 88 -15.99 10.14 5.61
CA ASP A 88 -16.90 9.30 4.84
C ASP A 88 -16.24 8.82 3.54
N GLU A 89 -15.46 9.68 2.87
CA GLU A 89 -14.63 9.26 1.72
C GLU A 89 -13.51 8.32 2.17
N LEU A 90 -12.85 8.60 3.30
CA LEU A 90 -11.83 7.71 3.86
C LEU A 90 -12.37 6.30 4.12
N ARG A 91 -13.60 6.18 4.64
CA ARG A 91 -14.25 4.88 4.88
C ARG A 91 -14.68 4.20 3.59
N GLN A 92 -15.34 4.93 2.68
CA GLN A 92 -15.78 4.41 1.39
C GLN A 92 -14.60 3.87 0.57
N CYS A 93 -13.47 4.58 0.59
CA CYS A 93 -12.28 4.24 -0.16
C CYS A 93 -11.32 3.29 0.60
N ASN A 94 -11.75 2.76 1.75
CA ASN A 94 -10.97 1.84 2.60
C ASN A 94 -9.61 2.40 3.06
N PHE A 95 -9.50 3.72 3.20
CA PHE A 95 -8.28 4.41 3.65
C PHE A 95 -8.05 4.36 5.16
N MET A 96 -9.02 3.86 5.93
CA MET A 96 -8.90 3.69 7.38
C MET A 96 -8.10 2.41 7.72
N PRO A 97 -6.98 2.50 8.47
CA PRO A 97 -6.08 1.37 8.75
C PRO A 97 -6.69 0.27 9.64
N ASN A 98 -7.70 0.61 10.45
CA ASN A 98 -8.40 -0.32 11.33
C ASN A 98 -9.77 -0.73 10.75
N GLY A 99 -10.02 -0.45 9.47
CA GLY A 99 -11.21 -0.90 8.77
C GLY A 99 -11.27 -2.43 8.63
N LYS A 100 -12.48 -2.99 8.47
CA LYS A 100 -12.67 -4.41 8.15
C LYS A 100 -12.01 -4.78 6.81
N VAL A 101 -12.07 -3.85 5.87
CA VAL A 101 -11.41 -3.88 4.57
C VAL A 101 -10.56 -2.63 4.49
N VAL A 102 -9.34 -2.77 3.98
CA VAL A 102 -8.38 -1.67 3.87
C VAL A 102 -7.83 -1.61 2.46
N HIS A 103 -7.39 -0.43 2.07
CA HIS A 103 -6.67 -0.21 0.83
C HIS A 103 -5.29 -0.90 0.89
N CYS A 104 -4.85 -1.57 -0.17
CA CYS A 104 -3.60 -2.35 -0.13
C CYS A 104 -2.36 -1.50 0.23
N GLY A 105 -2.31 -0.25 -0.22
CA GLY A 105 -1.27 0.72 0.21
C GLY A 105 -1.27 0.99 1.73
N ILE A 106 -2.45 1.09 2.37
CA ILE A 106 -2.56 1.27 3.82
C ILE A 106 -2.15 -0.01 4.55
N ALA A 107 -2.57 -1.18 4.05
CA ALA A 107 -2.12 -2.48 4.58
C ALA A 107 -0.60 -2.58 4.58
N LYS A 108 0.04 -2.20 3.47
CA LYS A 108 1.50 -2.17 3.34
C LYS A 108 2.15 -1.23 4.36
N LEU A 109 1.72 0.03 4.44
CA LEU A 109 2.27 0.98 5.40
C LEU A 109 2.07 0.54 6.86
N ALA A 110 0.92 -0.06 7.17
CA ALA A 110 0.64 -0.60 8.50
C ALA A 110 1.55 -1.78 8.84
N CYS A 111 1.77 -2.68 7.88
CA CYS A 111 2.69 -3.81 8.01
C CYS A 111 4.15 -3.37 8.13
N GLU A 112 4.58 -2.36 7.36
CA GLU A 112 5.93 -1.78 7.45
C GLU A 112 6.18 -1.06 8.78
N GLY A 113 5.11 -0.55 9.41
CA GLY A 113 5.18 0.01 10.76
C GLY A 113 5.22 -1.03 11.88
N ASP A 114 5.07 -2.32 11.57
CA ASP A 114 5.11 -3.43 12.53
C ASP A 114 6.28 -4.35 12.23
N MET A 115 7.26 -4.45 13.14
CA MET A 115 8.52 -5.15 12.87
C MET A 115 8.31 -6.64 12.48
N GLN A 116 7.33 -7.31 13.08
CA GLN A 116 7.05 -8.72 12.79
C GLN A 116 6.45 -8.88 11.38
N CYS A 117 5.48 -8.04 11.03
CA CYS A 117 4.87 -8.02 9.71
C CYS A 117 5.86 -7.60 8.63
N GLN A 118 6.60 -6.52 8.85
CA GLN A 118 7.62 -6.01 7.94
C GLN A 118 8.63 -7.09 7.55
N SER A 119 9.16 -7.82 8.54
CA SER A 119 10.12 -8.90 8.28
C SER A 119 9.53 -10.00 7.39
N LYS A 120 8.29 -10.43 7.67
CA LYS A 120 7.59 -11.45 6.88
C LYS A 120 7.26 -10.95 5.47
N LEU A 121 6.87 -9.67 5.34
CA LEU A 121 6.56 -9.04 4.07
C LEU A 121 7.80 -8.98 3.18
N GLN A 122 8.96 -8.59 3.74
CA GLN A 122 10.22 -8.56 3.00
C GLN A 122 10.63 -9.93 2.48
N VAL A 123 10.51 -10.98 3.30
CA VAL A 123 10.79 -12.36 2.87
C VAL A 123 9.84 -12.78 1.74
N TYR A 124 8.54 -12.52 1.89
CA TYR A 124 7.56 -12.83 0.84
C TYR A 124 7.90 -12.12 -0.48
N MET A 125 8.13 -10.80 -0.45
CA MET A 125 8.45 -10.04 -1.65
C MET A 125 9.74 -10.52 -2.32
N SER A 126 10.81 -10.72 -1.53
CA SER A 126 12.11 -11.16 -2.03
C SER A 126 12.06 -12.53 -2.70
N GLU A 127 11.27 -13.46 -2.15
CA GLU A 127 11.27 -14.85 -2.60
C GLU A 127 10.21 -15.15 -3.66
N CYS A 128 9.14 -14.36 -3.71
CA CYS A 128 7.94 -14.71 -4.48
C CYS A 128 7.54 -13.71 -5.56
N GLU A 129 7.95 -12.44 -5.51
CA GLU A 129 7.48 -11.42 -6.47
C GLU A 129 7.71 -11.84 -7.92
N ALA A 130 8.88 -12.40 -8.25
CA ALA A 130 9.19 -12.86 -9.60
C ALA A 130 8.34 -14.06 -10.05
N GLU A 131 7.95 -14.93 -9.11
CA GLU A 131 7.13 -16.11 -9.38
C GLU A 131 5.65 -15.71 -9.55
N THR A 132 5.13 -14.88 -8.65
CA THR A 132 3.76 -14.38 -8.70
C THR A 132 3.53 -13.47 -9.90
N ALA A 133 4.54 -12.72 -10.35
CA ALA A 133 4.49 -11.95 -11.59
C ALA A 133 4.26 -12.81 -12.85
N ARG A 134 4.53 -14.13 -12.79
CA ARG A 134 4.17 -15.09 -13.86
C ARG A 134 2.79 -15.72 -13.66
N GLY A 135 2.07 -15.33 -12.62
CA GLY A 135 0.78 -15.89 -12.22
C GLY A 135 0.87 -17.25 -11.52
N GLU A 136 2.07 -17.61 -11.03
CA GLU A 136 2.36 -18.88 -10.37
C GLU A 136 2.43 -18.71 -8.84
N CYS A 137 2.13 -19.77 -8.09
CA CYS A 137 2.38 -19.81 -6.65
C CYS A 137 2.69 -21.22 -6.14
N SER A 138 3.97 -21.46 -5.88
CA SER A 138 4.59 -22.69 -5.41
C SER A 138 4.28 -22.94 -3.95
N GLY A 139 4.46 -24.18 -3.49
CA GLY A 139 4.29 -24.52 -2.08
C GLY A 139 5.19 -23.69 -1.14
N LYS A 140 6.37 -23.26 -1.63
CA LYS A 140 7.27 -22.35 -0.90
C LYS A 140 6.62 -20.97 -0.73
N CYS A 141 6.10 -20.38 -1.80
CA CYS A 141 5.46 -19.07 -1.75
C CYS A 141 4.13 -19.06 -0.99
N GLN A 142 3.33 -20.13 -1.11
CA GLN A 142 2.16 -20.34 -0.24
C GLN A 142 2.57 -20.40 1.24
N GLY A 143 3.71 -21.02 1.56
CA GLY A 143 4.26 -21.06 2.91
C GLY A 143 4.63 -19.67 3.45
N PHE A 144 5.31 -18.85 2.65
CA PHE A 144 5.64 -17.47 3.04
C PHE A 144 4.41 -16.58 3.15
N LEU A 145 3.43 -16.69 2.25
CA LEU A 145 2.18 -15.95 2.37
C LEU A 145 1.45 -16.31 3.66
N LYS A 146 1.33 -17.61 3.99
CA LYS A 146 0.73 -18.04 5.27
C LYS A 146 1.46 -17.47 6.48
N GLN A 147 2.79 -17.40 6.42
CA GLN A 147 3.56 -16.78 7.50
C GLN A 147 3.28 -15.29 7.60
N LEU A 148 3.19 -14.58 6.47
CA LEU A 148 2.83 -13.15 6.42
C LEU A 148 1.42 -12.92 6.96
N THR A 149 0.42 -13.69 6.52
CA THR A 149 -0.98 -13.47 6.93
C THR A 149 -1.30 -14.01 8.33
N SER A 150 -0.35 -14.69 8.98
CA SER A 150 -0.48 -15.12 10.38
C SER A 150 -0.40 -13.98 11.41
N VAL A 151 0.11 -12.81 11.03
CA VAL A 151 0.18 -11.62 11.91
C VAL A 151 -0.92 -10.61 11.59
N PRO A 152 -1.40 -9.80 12.56
CA PRO A 152 -2.59 -8.96 12.39
C PRO A 152 -2.57 -8.04 11.17
N HIS A 153 -1.52 -7.25 10.98
CA HIS A 153 -1.41 -6.36 9.81
C HIS A 153 -1.18 -7.13 8.50
N GLY A 154 -0.56 -8.32 8.56
CA GLY A 154 -0.31 -9.14 7.38
C GLY A 154 -1.59 -9.81 6.87
N LYS A 155 -2.54 -10.13 7.75
CA LYS A 155 -3.86 -10.67 7.37
C LYS A 155 -4.63 -9.72 6.45
N LEU A 156 -4.39 -8.42 6.54
CA LEU A 156 -5.03 -7.41 5.69
C LEU A 156 -4.72 -7.63 4.20
N PHE A 157 -3.60 -8.27 3.84
CA PHE A 157 -3.27 -8.57 2.45
C PHE A 157 -4.19 -9.59 1.79
N GLU A 158 -4.92 -10.42 2.55
CA GLU A 158 -5.88 -11.38 1.99
C GLU A 158 -7.13 -10.70 1.43
N THR A 159 -7.51 -9.54 1.99
CA THR A 159 -8.78 -8.87 1.71
C THR A 159 -8.61 -7.42 1.27
N CYS A 160 -7.38 -6.95 1.05
CA CYS A 160 -7.15 -5.55 0.71
C CYS A 160 -7.77 -5.22 -0.66
N THR A 161 -8.25 -3.98 -0.78
CA THR A 161 -8.85 -3.48 -2.01
C THR A 161 -8.01 -2.38 -2.63
N CYS A 162 -8.34 -2.10 -3.87
CA CYS A 162 -7.76 -1.03 -4.65
C CYS A 162 -8.93 -0.21 -5.23
N THR A 163 -8.86 1.13 -5.21
CA THR A 163 -9.92 2.00 -5.75
C THR A 163 -9.92 2.01 -7.27
N GLU A 164 -11.04 2.40 -7.89
CA GLU A 164 -11.14 2.45 -9.36
C GLU A 164 -10.15 3.45 -9.98
N LYS A 165 -9.84 4.55 -9.28
CA LYS A 165 -8.98 5.64 -9.74
C LYS A 165 -7.54 5.50 -9.26
N GLU A 166 -7.04 4.28 -9.25
CA GLU A 166 -5.70 3.99 -8.77
C GLU A 166 -4.60 4.03 -9.80
N ASP A 167 -3.40 4.27 -9.29
CA ASP A 167 -2.15 4.00 -9.99
C ASP A 167 -1.90 2.50 -10.11
N GLN A 168 -0.98 2.13 -11.02
CA GLN A 168 -0.68 0.72 -11.30
C GLN A 168 -0.07 -0.01 -10.10
N LEU A 169 0.48 0.70 -9.10
CA LEU A 169 1.19 0.08 -7.98
C LEU A 169 0.29 -0.75 -7.08
N CYS A 170 -0.88 -0.23 -6.68
CA CYS A 170 -1.80 -0.99 -5.82
C CYS A 170 -2.34 -2.21 -6.57
N ARG A 171 -2.77 -2.03 -7.83
CA ARG A 171 -3.24 -3.15 -8.67
C ARG A 171 -2.16 -4.20 -8.85
N LYS A 172 -0.91 -3.81 -9.15
CA LYS A 172 0.22 -4.75 -9.23
C LYS A 172 0.37 -5.53 -7.92
N MET A 173 0.38 -4.84 -6.78
CA MET A 173 0.52 -5.51 -5.49
C MET A 173 -0.63 -6.49 -5.20
N ARG A 174 -1.87 -6.06 -5.45
CA ARG A 174 -3.06 -6.91 -5.23
C ARG A 174 -3.09 -8.08 -6.23
N ASP A 175 -3.09 -7.79 -7.52
CA ASP A 175 -3.44 -8.72 -8.59
C ASP A 175 -2.27 -9.59 -9.05
N GLU A 176 -1.06 -9.05 -9.07
CA GLU A 176 0.13 -9.75 -9.58
C GLU A 176 0.99 -10.32 -8.45
N VAL A 177 1.03 -9.67 -7.29
CA VAL A 177 1.93 -10.07 -6.20
C VAL A 177 1.21 -10.92 -5.15
N LEU A 178 -0.04 -10.60 -4.79
CA LEU A 178 -0.77 -11.30 -3.73
C LEU A 178 -1.74 -12.35 -4.27
N GLN A 179 -2.60 -11.97 -5.23
CA GLN A 179 -3.69 -12.83 -5.72
C GLN A 179 -3.25 -14.22 -6.21
N PRO A 180 -2.12 -14.41 -6.92
CA PRO A 180 -1.70 -15.75 -7.35
C PRO A 180 -1.53 -16.74 -6.19
N CYS A 181 -1.18 -16.24 -5.00
CA CYS A 181 -1.02 -17.05 -3.80
C CYS A 181 -2.23 -17.04 -2.87
N VAL A 182 -3.02 -15.97 -2.86
CA VAL A 182 -4.28 -15.90 -2.08
C VAL A 182 -5.33 -16.84 -2.68
N ASN A 183 -5.47 -16.84 -4.01
CA ASN A 183 -6.40 -17.67 -4.75
C ASN A 183 -5.65 -18.46 -5.84
N PRO A 184 -4.83 -19.46 -5.46
CA PRO A 184 -4.04 -20.21 -6.42
C PRO A 184 -4.97 -20.95 -7.38
N LYS A 185 -4.78 -20.72 -8.69
CA LYS A 185 -5.44 -21.54 -9.70
C LYS A 185 -4.92 -22.98 -9.54
N PRO A 186 -5.78 -24.01 -9.61
CA PRO A 186 -5.33 -25.39 -9.68
C PRO A 186 -4.43 -25.54 -10.90
N THR A 187 -3.13 -25.62 -10.67
CA THR A 187 -2.18 -25.97 -11.72
C THR A 187 -2.27 -27.48 -11.90
N PRO A 188 -2.38 -28.01 -13.13
CA PRO A 188 -2.14 -29.43 -13.38
C PRO A 188 -0.73 -29.72 -12.89
N GLY A 189 -0.61 -30.42 -11.76
CA GLY A 189 0.67 -30.57 -11.09
C GLY A 189 1.68 -31.28 -11.99
N PRO A 190 2.98 -30.91 -11.95
CA PRO A 190 4.01 -31.81 -12.43
C PRO A 190 3.97 -33.05 -11.53
N GLU A 191 3.82 -34.21 -12.17
CA GLU A 191 3.88 -35.52 -11.52
C GLU A 191 5.05 -35.57 -10.53
N ALA A 192 4.75 -36.13 -9.36
CA ALA A 192 5.76 -36.52 -8.40
C ALA A 192 6.92 -37.20 -9.13
N SER A 193 8.11 -36.60 -9.04
CA SER A 193 9.36 -37.15 -9.53
C SER A 193 9.57 -38.52 -8.90
N THR A 194 9.08 -39.55 -9.59
CA THR A 194 9.35 -40.93 -9.29
C THR A 194 10.84 -41.14 -9.58
N ARG A 195 11.57 -41.56 -8.55
CA ARG A 195 12.99 -41.92 -8.61
C ARG A 195 13.29 -42.71 -9.87
N ALA A 196 14.08 -42.14 -10.78
CA ALA A 196 14.72 -42.90 -11.85
C ALA A 196 16.04 -43.53 -11.33
N PRO A 197 16.46 -44.69 -11.84
CA PRO A 197 17.66 -45.38 -11.36
C PRO A 197 18.93 -44.65 -11.76
N THR A 198 19.90 -44.63 -10.85
CA THR A 198 21.27 -44.18 -11.03
C THR A 198 21.90 -44.85 -12.26
N ARG A 199 22.16 -44.07 -13.31
CA ARG A 199 23.08 -44.46 -14.41
C ARG A 199 24.52 -44.13 -14.01
N PRO A 200 25.53 -44.95 -14.39
CA PRO A 200 26.92 -44.67 -14.06
C PRO A 200 27.43 -43.42 -14.78
N VAL A 201 28.16 -42.60 -14.04
CA VAL A 201 28.84 -41.38 -14.50
C VAL A 201 30.04 -41.76 -15.39
N PRO A 202 30.11 -41.32 -16.66
CA PRO A 202 31.34 -41.42 -17.45
C PRO A 202 32.34 -40.32 -17.05
N ALA A 203 33.61 -40.66 -17.20
CA ALA A 203 34.76 -39.95 -16.66
C ALA A 203 34.95 -38.51 -17.17
N ARG A 204 35.60 -37.74 -16.29
CA ARG A 204 35.95 -36.32 -16.34
C ARG A 204 36.80 -35.95 -17.58
N ALA A 205 36.31 -35.03 -18.40
CA ALA A 205 37.13 -34.28 -19.35
C ALA A 205 37.76 -33.05 -18.66
N LYS A 206 38.98 -32.70 -19.07
CA LYS A 206 39.84 -31.64 -18.51
C LYS A 206 39.23 -30.23 -18.66
N PRO A 207 39.63 -29.27 -17.81
CA PRO A 207 39.27 -27.86 -17.97
C PRO A 207 40.11 -27.21 -19.07
N ASP A 208 39.44 -26.62 -20.06
CA ASP A 208 40.05 -25.72 -21.03
C ASP A 208 40.19 -24.29 -20.46
N GLU A 209 41.28 -23.67 -20.87
CA GLU A 209 41.87 -22.40 -20.48
C GLU A 209 40.99 -21.16 -20.78
N PRO A 210 41.07 -20.07 -19.99
CA PRO A 210 40.30 -18.86 -20.24
C PRO A 210 40.87 -18.04 -21.42
N SER A 211 40.09 -17.95 -22.50
CA SER A 211 40.35 -17.04 -23.62
C SER A 211 40.03 -15.60 -23.21
N SER A 212 41.08 -14.82 -23.01
CA SER A 212 41.04 -13.37 -22.81
C SER A 212 40.69 -12.66 -24.12
N ALA A 213 39.45 -12.21 -24.25
CA ALA A 213 39.05 -11.27 -25.30
C ALA A 213 39.34 -9.83 -24.82
N PRO A 214 40.05 -8.99 -25.62
CA PRO A 214 40.24 -7.59 -25.28
C PRO A 214 38.94 -6.79 -25.49
N PHE A 215 38.48 -6.14 -24.42
CA PHE A 215 37.48 -5.08 -24.48
C PHE A 215 38.08 -3.87 -25.24
N VAL A 216 37.74 -3.74 -26.52
CA VAL A 216 38.00 -2.51 -27.27
C VAL A 216 36.84 -1.55 -27.00
N LEU A 217 37.04 -0.65 -26.03
CA LEU A 217 36.18 0.51 -25.85
C LEU A 217 36.33 1.45 -27.06
N PRO A 218 35.25 1.82 -27.77
CA PRO A 218 35.36 2.68 -28.93
C PRO A 218 35.77 4.10 -28.51
N SER A 219 36.91 4.57 -29.01
CA SER A 219 37.55 5.86 -28.73
C SER A 219 36.67 7.10 -28.98
N LEU A 220 35.49 6.94 -29.60
CA LEU A 220 34.52 8.00 -29.84
C LEU A 220 33.80 8.45 -28.54
N LEU A 221 33.62 7.56 -27.56
CA LEU A 221 32.96 7.90 -26.28
C LEU A 221 33.84 8.77 -25.37
N LEU A 222 35.16 8.54 -25.39
CA LEU A 222 36.12 9.38 -24.66
C LEU A 222 36.23 10.79 -25.25
N ALA A 223 36.22 10.92 -26.58
CA ALA A 223 36.21 12.22 -27.24
C ALA A 223 34.92 13.02 -26.92
N ALA A 224 33.76 12.36 -26.91
CA ALA A 224 32.48 13.01 -26.58
C ALA A 224 32.44 13.52 -25.13
N LEU A 225 32.98 12.76 -24.16
CA LEU A 225 33.05 13.18 -22.75
C LEU A 225 33.99 14.39 -22.53
N LEU A 226 35.12 14.45 -23.26
CA LEU A 226 36.04 15.59 -23.16
C LEU A 226 35.46 16.86 -23.79
N VAL A 227 34.75 16.75 -24.92
CA VAL A 227 34.06 17.89 -25.55
C VAL A 227 32.91 18.39 -24.66
N TYR A 228 32.14 17.48 -24.05
CA TYR A 228 31.06 17.86 -23.13
C TYR A 228 31.59 18.63 -21.91
N ARG A 229 32.72 18.18 -21.32
CA ARG A 229 33.34 18.88 -20.19
C ARG A 229 33.93 20.24 -20.56
N ALA A 230 34.49 20.39 -21.76
CA ALA A 230 34.99 21.67 -22.25
C ALA A 230 33.85 22.68 -22.48
N LEU A 231 32.70 22.22 -23.02
CA LEU A 231 31.52 23.06 -23.24
C LEU A 231 30.89 23.53 -21.92
N SER A 232 30.78 22.65 -20.92
CA SER A 232 30.22 23.03 -19.60
C SER A 232 31.06 24.06 -18.84
N ALA A 233 32.37 24.14 -19.11
CA ALA A 233 33.26 25.10 -18.46
C ALA A 233 33.18 26.52 -19.05
N ILE A 234 32.59 26.69 -20.24
CA ILE A 234 32.46 27.99 -20.91
C ILE A 234 31.15 28.68 -20.53
N THR A 235 30.17 27.94 -20.00
CA THR A 235 28.85 28.46 -19.61
C THR A 235 28.77 29.02 -18.18
N GLU A 236 29.88 29.07 -17.43
CA GLU A 236 29.94 29.65 -16.08
C GLU A 236 30.78 30.95 -15.98
N PHE A 237 30.95 31.68 -17.09
CA PHE A 237 31.48 33.05 -17.09
C PHE A 237 30.51 34.05 -17.71
#